data_AF-A0AA36JSH4-F1
#
_entry.id   AF-A0AA36JSH4-F1
#
_cell.length_a   1.000
_cell.length_b   1.000
_cell.length_c   1.000
_cell.angle_alpha   90.00
_cell.angle_beta   90.00
_cell.angle_gamma   90.00
#
_symmetry.space_group_name_H-M   'P 1'
#
loop_
_entity.id
_entity.type
_entity.pdbx_description
1 polymer ?
#
loop_
_entity_poly.entity_id
_entity_poly.type
_entity_poly.pdbx_seq_one_letter_code
_entity_poly.pdbx_strand_id
1 'polypeptide(L)'
;METKEQLRQRPIKELKELLRQEGYNPDDIVGVEKDELVTKLWVLRQNPVEEDPFPLPLYSNCWQQFVLRALLLLGVQWFLLSFFVAAHINLLIQLAVTALLGVRNWLVREEKIIRRRKRC
;
A
#
# COMPACT_ATOMS: atom_id res chain seq x y z
N MET A 1 17.58 11.79 -16.04
CA MET A 1 17.59 10.51 -15.32
C MET A 1 19.05 10.13 -15.14
N GLU A 2 19.58 10.17 -13.91
CA GLU A 2 20.95 9.71 -13.65
C GLU A 2 21.00 8.18 -13.75
N THR A 3 22.08 7.59 -14.25
CA THR A 3 22.23 6.12 -14.37
C THR A 3 22.81 5.54 -13.09
N LYS A 4 22.57 4.26 -12.77
CA LYS A 4 23.14 3.55 -11.60
C LYS A 4 24.67 3.72 -11.48
N GLU A 5 25.37 3.80 -12.61
CA GLU A 5 26.82 4.02 -12.66
C GLU A 5 27.24 5.43 -12.21
N GLN A 6 26.42 6.45 -12.48
CA GLN A 6 26.67 7.82 -12.03
C GLN A 6 26.50 7.94 -10.51
N LEU A 7 25.55 7.19 -9.92
CA LEU A 7 25.38 7.11 -8.46
C LEU A 7 26.58 6.42 -7.77
N ARG A 8 27.20 5.42 -8.41
CA ARG A 8 28.41 4.76 -7.87
C ARG A 8 29.62 5.68 -7.79
N GLN A 9 29.72 6.66 -8.69
CA GLN A 9 30.84 7.60 -8.72
C GLN A 9 30.76 8.67 -7.63
N ARG A 10 29.58 8.89 -7.04
CA ARG A 10 29.39 9.89 -5.99
C ARG A 10 29.99 9.44 -4.64
N PRO A 11 30.46 10.38 -3.82
CA PRO A 11 30.93 10.08 -2.47
C PRO A 11 29.76 9.65 -1.58
N ILE A 12 30.05 8.79 -0.59
CA ILE A 12 29.04 8.23 0.34
C ILE A 12 28.27 9.34 1.06
N LYS A 13 28.93 10.48 1.37
CA LYS A 13 28.29 11.64 1.98
C LYS A 13 27.19 12.25 1.11
N GLU A 14 27.41 12.37 -0.20
CA GLU A 14 26.40 12.87 -1.14
C GLU A 14 25.24 11.89 -1.31
N LEU A 15 25.53 10.58 -1.34
CA LEU A 15 24.48 9.55 -1.41
C LEU A 15 23.56 9.58 -0.18
N LYS A 16 24.13 9.79 1.01
CA LYS A 16 23.35 9.95 2.26
C LYS A 16 22.52 11.23 2.26
N GLU A 17 23.06 12.33 1.74
CA GLU A 17 22.32 13.60 1.65
C GLU A 17 21.15 13.50 0.66
N LEU A 18 21.35 12.82 -0.48
CA LEU A 18 20.26 12.53 -1.43
C LEU A 18 19.16 11.67 -0.80
N LEU A 19 19.50 10.66 -0.01
CA LEU A 19 18.51 9.86 0.72
C LEU A 19 17.75 10.69 1.77
N ARG A 20 18.44 11.64 2.41
CA ARG A 20 17.82 12.57 3.36
C ARG A 20 16.80 13.49 2.69
N GLN A 21 17.10 13.95 1.47
CA GLN A 21 16.16 14.74 0.67
C GLN A 21 14.92 13.94 0.27
N GLU A 22 15.06 12.62 0.09
CA GLU A 22 13.96 11.68 -0.17
C GLU A 22 13.19 11.26 1.10
N GLY A 23 13.54 11.81 2.28
CA GLY A 23 12.83 11.57 3.54
C GLY A 23 13.39 10.44 4.41
N TYR A 24 14.52 9.83 4.04
CA TYR A 24 15.16 8.76 4.81
C TYR A 24 16.12 9.32 5.86
N ASN A 25 16.14 8.72 7.06
CA ASN A 25 17.06 9.11 8.11
C ASN A 25 18.46 8.50 7.87
N PRO A 26 19.52 9.30 7.67
CA PRO A 26 20.88 8.79 7.42
C PRO A 26 21.49 8.05 8.62
N ASP A 27 20.93 8.25 9.82
CA ASP A 27 21.33 7.59 11.07
C ASP A 27 20.78 6.17 11.19
N ASP A 28 19.76 5.80 10.41
CA ASP A 28 19.28 4.42 10.30
C ASP A 28 20.16 3.59 9.34
N ILE A 29 21.10 4.25 8.65
CA ILE A 29 21.98 3.68 7.62
C ILE A 29 23.41 3.62 8.18
N VAL A 30 23.61 2.85 9.24
CA VAL A 30 24.91 2.59 9.87
C VAL A 30 25.38 1.19 9.50
N GLY A 31 26.57 1.05 8.91
CA GLY A 31 27.15 -0.24 8.51
C GLY A 31 26.76 -0.75 7.12
N VAL A 32 25.98 0.02 6.35
CA VAL A 32 25.51 -0.35 5.01
C VAL A 32 26.60 -0.11 3.96
N GLU A 33 26.83 -1.08 3.08
CA GLU A 33 27.84 -0.98 2.02
C GLU A 33 27.45 0.07 0.96
N LYS A 34 28.44 0.71 0.33
CA LYS A 34 28.23 1.75 -0.69
C LYS A 34 27.32 1.26 -1.83
N ASP A 35 27.43 -0.01 -2.20
CA ASP A 35 26.65 -0.61 -3.29
C ASP A 35 25.17 -0.85 -2.90
N GLU A 36 24.90 -1.13 -1.62
CA GLU A 36 23.54 -1.24 -1.09
C GLU A 36 22.86 0.14 -1.05
N LEU A 37 23.61 1.18 -0.65
CA LEU A 37 23.18 2.58 -0.69
C LEU A 37 22.77 3.00 -2.11
N VAL A 38 23.61 2.72 -3.11
CA VAL A 38 23.30 3.01 -4.52
C VAL A 38 22.08 2.23 -5.00
N THR A 39 21.96 0.95 -4.60
CA THR A 39 20.84 0.10 -5.00
C THR A 39 19.52 0.59 -4.40
N LYS A 40 19.50 0.96 -3.11
CA LYS A 40 18.32 1.57 -2.47
C LYS A 40 17.94 2.88 -3.16
N LEU A 41 18.89 3.78 -3.39
CA LEU A 41 18.63 5.07 -4.04
C LEU A 41 18.12 4.90 -5.48
N TRP A 42 18.62 3.90 -6.20
CA TRP A 42 18.14 3.52 -7.53
C TRP A 42 16.70 3.00 -7.50
N VAL A 43 16.39 2.09 -6.57
CA VAL A 43 15.04 1.54 -6.39
C VAL A 43 14.06 2.64 -5.98
N LEU A 44 14.42 3.52 -5.04
CA LEU A 44 13.59 4.62 -4.57
C LEU A 44 13.27 5.62 -5.69
N ARG A 45 14.26 5.94 -6.54
CA ARG A 45 14.03 6.81 -7.69
C ARG A 45 13.18 6.17 -8.78
N GLN A 46 13.24 4.85 -8.94
CA GLN A 46 12.38 4.13 -9.90
C GLN A 46 10.98 3.87 -9.34
N ASN A 47 10.86 3.76 -8.02
CA ASN A 47 9.64 3.41 -7.33
C ASN A 47 9.61 4.15 -5.98
N PRO A 48 8.97 5.34 -5.90
CA PRO A 48 8.96 6.20 -4.71
C PRO A 48 8.04 5.64 -3.60
N VAL A 49 8.05 4.33 -3.41
CA VAL A 49 7.33 3.66 -2.33
C VAL A 49 8.27 3.65 -1.13
N GLU A 50 7.90 4.44 -0.14
CA GLU A 50 8.50 4.42 1.20
C GLU A 50 8.53 2.97 1.70
N GLU A 51 9.72 2.37 1.78
CA GLU A 51 9.93 1.09 2.48
C GLU A 51 9.41 1.26 3.91
N ASP A 52 8.24 0.66 4.19
CA ASP A 52 7.64 0.66 5.52
C ASP A 52 8.63 -0.02 6.48
N PRO A 53 9.21 0.69 7.47
CA PRO A 53 10.21 0.13 8.37
C PRO A 53 9.66 -1.04 9.20
N PHE A 54 8.33 -1.17 9.25
CA PHE A 54 7.65 -2.37 9.67
C PHE A 54 6.81 -2.86 8.50
N PRO A 55 7.30 -3.77 7.64
CA PRO A 55 6.40 -4.51 6.79
C PRO A 55 5.52 -5.32 7.74
N LEU A 56 4.38 -4.73 8.13
CA LEU A 56 3.31 -5.48 8.77
C LEU A 56 3.12 -6.73 7.92
N PRO A 57 2.92 -7.92 8.51
CA PRO A 57 2.75 -9.19 7.79
C PRO A 57 1.41 -9.23 7.02
N LEU A 58 1.15 -8.20 6.20
CA LEU A 58 -0.08 -7.86 5.52
C LEU A 58 -0.25 -8.66 4.22
N TYR A 59 0.84 -9.19 3.66
CA TYR A 59 0.75 -9.87 2.36
C TYR A 59 0.21 -11.31 2.45
N SER A 60 0.35 -12.01 3.57
CA SER A 60 -0.04 -13.43 3.61
C SER A 60 -1.45 -13.70 4.15
N ASN A 61 -1.89 -13.00 5.20
CA ASN A 61 -3.15 -13.34 5.91
C ASN A 61 -4.25 -12.28 5.80
N CYS A 62 -3.94 -11.07 5.37
CA CYS A 62 -4.93 -9.98 5.37
C CYS A 62 -6.03 -10.19 4.33
N TRP A 63 -5.68 -10.76 3.17
CA TRP A 63 -6.66 -11.07 2.12
C TRP A 63 -7.61 -12.19 2.55
N GLN A 64 -7.07 -13.26 3.15
CA GLN A 64 -7.88 -14.36 3.66
C GLN A 64 -8.82 -13.91 4.77
N GLN A 65 -8.34 -13.11 5.74
CA GLN A 65 -9.19 -12.54 6.80
C GLN A 65 -10.24 -11.59 6.26
N PHE A 66 -9.92 -10.81 5.23
CA PHE A 66 -10.86 -9.93 4.56
C PHE A 66 -11.97 -10.73 3.86
N VAL A 67 -11.61 -11.77 3.11
CA VAL A 67 -12.56 -12.67 2.43
C VAL A 67 -13.45 -13.38 3.45
N LEU A 68 -12.88 -13.91 4.54
CA LEU A 68 -13.63 -14.54 5.62
C LEU A 68 -14.64 -13.57 6.26
N ARG A 69 -14.24 -12.33 6.55
CA ARG A 69 -15.15 -11.30 7.08
C ARG A 69 -16.25 -10.93 6.09
N ALA A 70 -15.91 -10.82 4.80
CA ALA A 70 -16.87 -10.52 3.75
C ALA A 70 -17.92 -11.64 3.60
N LEU A 71 -17.48 -12.91 3.58
CA LEU A 71 -18.37 -14.07 3.54
C LEU A 71 -19.26 -14.16 4.77
N LEU A 72 -18.72 -13.89 5.96
CA LEU A 72 -19.50 -13.89 7.20
C LEU A 72 -20.57 -12.80 7.18
N LEU A 73 -20.22 -11.58 6.78
CA LEU A 73 -21.15 -10.46 6.61
C LEU A 73 -22.25 -10.78 5.59
N LEU A 74 -21.89 -11.32 4.43
CA LEU A 74 -22.86 -11.72 3.39
C LEU A 74 -23.79 -12.84 3.88
N GLY A 75 -23.25 -13.83 4.58
CA GLY A 75 -24.04 -14.93 5.16
C GLY A 75 -25.04 -14.44 6.20
N VAL A 76 -24.60 -13.59 7.14
CA VAL A 76 -25.48 -12.99 8.16
C VAL A 76 -26.54 -12.11 7.50
N GLN A 77 -26.15 -11.29 6.53
CA GLN A 77 -27.08 -10.40 5.83
C GLN A 77 -28.10 -11.18 5.00
N TRP A 78 -27.68 -12.26 4.33
CA TRP A 78 -28.57 -13.15 3.59
C TRP A 78 -29.58 -13.81 4.54
N PHE A 79 -29.09 -14.37 5.65
CA PHE A 79 -29.91 -15.04 6.65
C PHE A 79 -30.96 -14.10 7.24
N LEU A 80 -30.56 -12.91 7.70
CA LEU A 80 -31.49 -11.92 8.25
C LEU A 80 -32.55 -11.47 7.23
N LEU A 81 -32.15 -11.19 5.99
CA LEU A 81 -33.08 -10.72 4.95
C LEU A 81 -33.98 -11.83 4.41
N SER A 82 -33.58 -13.11 4.54
CA SER A 82 -34.38 -14.25 4.09
C SER A 82 -35.72 -14.40 4.83
N PHE A 83 -35.81 -13.87 6.07
CA PHE A 83 -37.05 -13.86 6.85
C PHE A 83 -38.06 -12.80 6.41
N PHE A 84 -37.60 -11.73 5.75
CA PHE A 84 -38.44 -10.55 5.47
C PHE A 84 -38.61 -10.28 3.97
N VAL A 85 -37.73 -10.82 3.12
CA VAL A 85 -37.60 -10.41 1.72
C VAL A 85 -37.41 -11.63 0.82
N ALA A 86 -38.11 -11.64 -0.32
CA ALA A 86 -37.95 -12.66 -1.34
C ALA A 86 -36.48 -12.74 -1.85
N ALA A 87 -35.99 -13.95 -2.10
CA ALA A 87 -34.58 -14.21 -2.37
C ALA A 87 -33.96 -13.36 -3.51
N HIS A 88 -34.75 -13.03 -4.54
CA HIS A 88 -34.30 -12.20 -5.66
C HIS A 88 -34.04 -10.74 -5.27
N ILE A 89 -34.85 -10.17 -4.37
CA ILE A 89 -34.66 -8.80 -3.86
C ILE A 89 -33.50 -8.77 -2.85
N ASN A 90 -33.35 -9.82 -2.03
CA ASN A 90 -32.21 -9.96 -1.12
C ASN A 90 -30.87 -9.95 -1.88
N LEU A 91 -30.80 -10.66 -3.01
CA LEU A 91 -29.63 -10.69 -3.88
C LEU A 91 -29.31 -9.31 -4.48
N LEU A 92 -30.34 -8.56 -4.92
CA LEU A 92 -30.14 -7.19 -5.41
C LEU A 92 -29.61 -6.24 -4.32
N ILE A 93 -30.12 -6.36 -3.09
CA ILE A 93 -29.66 -5.56 -1.95
C ILE A 93 -28.18 -5.87 -1.64
N GLN A 94 -27.79 -7.14 -1.64
CA GLN A 94 -26.40 -7.52 -1.40
C GLN A 94 -25.45 -7.01 -2.49
N LEU A 95 -25.84 -7.08 -3.76
CA LEU A 95 -25.05 -6.52 -4.86
C LEU A 95 -24.90 -5.00 -4.73
N ALA A 96 -25.97 -4.29 -4.36
CA ALA A 96 -25.90 -2.85 -4.15
C ALA A 96 -24.97 -2.47 -2.98
N VAL A 97 -25.05 -3.18 -1.86
CA VAL A 97 -24.20 -2.92 -0.67
C VAL A 97 -22.73 -3.23 -0.96
N THR A 98 -22.43 -4.35 -1.62
CA THR A 98 -21.06 -4.72 -1.98
C THR A 98 -20.46 -3.73 -2.99
N ALA A 99 -21.23 -3.30 -3.99
CA ALA A 99 -20.80 -2.27 -4.93
C ALA A 99 -20.52 -0.93 -4.22
N LEU A 100 -21.40 -0.49 -3.32
CA LEU A 100 -21.21 0.75 -2.55
C LEU A 100 -19.94 0.71 -1.70
N LEU A 101 -19.70 -0.40 -1.00
CA LEU A 101 -18.48 -0.59 -0.21
C LEU A 101 -17.24 -0.64 -1.10
N GLY A 102 -17.33 -1.26 -2.28
CA GLY A 102 -16.28 -1.29 -3.30
C GLY A 102 -15.90 0.11 -3.77
N VAL A 103 -16.90 0.92 -4.15
CA VAL A 103 -16.70 2.32 -4.57
C VAL A 103 -16.10 3.16 -3.45
N ARG A 104 -16.61 3.04 -2.22
CA ARG A 104 -16.04 3.77 -1.07
C ARG A 104 -14.59 3.39 -0.81
N ASN A 105 -14.26 2.10 -0.86
CA ASN A 105 -12.88 1.64 -0.66
C ASN A 105 -11.96 2.12 -1.78
N TRP A 106 -12.44 2.16 -3.03
CA TRP A 106 -11.70 2.79 -4.13
C TRP A 106 -11.46 4.26 -3.85
N LEU A 107 -12.50 5.05 -3.58
CA LEU A 107 -12.35 6.50 -3.35
C LEU A 107 -11.38 6.81 -2.20
N VAL A 108 -11.44 6.05 -1.10
CA VAL A 108 -10.48 6.19 0.01
C VAL A 108 -9.06 5.84 -0.42
N ARG A 109 -8.89 4.82 -1.28
CA ARG A 109 -7.59 4.45 -1.84
C ARG A 109 -7.07 5.54 -2.78
N GLU A 110 -7.91 6.11 -3.62
CA GLU A 110 -7.56 7.23 -4.49
C GLU A 110 -7.18 8.48 -3.69
N GLU A 111 -7.94 8.86 -2.69
CA GLU A 111 -7.60 9.97 -1.81
C GLU A 111 -6.26 9.75 -1.10
N LYS A 112 -5.99 8.53 -0.63
CA LYS A 112 -4.69 8.19 -0.02
C LYS A 112 -3.56 8.33 -1.04
N ILE A 113 -3.76 7.90 -2.28
CA ILE A 113 -2.77 8.04 -3.36
C ILE A 113 -2.55 9.51 -3.70
N ILE A 114 -3.61 10.32 -3.80
CA ILE A 114 -3.53 11.76 -4.10
C ILE A 114 -2.84 12.52 -2.97
N ARG A 115 -3.18 12.24 -1.70
CA ARG A 115 -2.51 12.85 -0.54
C ARG A 115 -1.03 12.45 -0.42
N ARG A 116 -0.65 11.27 -0.91
CA ARG A 116 0.76 10.85 -1.02
C ARG A 116 1.47 11.63 -2.13
N ARG A 117 0.85 11.78 -3.30
CA ARG A 117 1.41 12.57 -4.41
C ARG A 117 1.61 14.07 -4.10
N LYS A 118 0.81 14.65 -3.20
CA LYS A 118 0.97 16.05 -2.74
C LYS A 118 2.04 16.24 -1.65
N ARG A 119 2.58 15.14 -1.09
CA ARG A 119 3.63 15.16 -0.07
C ARG A 119 5.04 14.88 -0.64
N CYS A 120 5.12 14.41 -1.87
CA CYS A 120 6.32 14.45 -2.71
C CYS A 120 6.43 15.82 -3.39
#